data_AF-A0A1I0NJ97-F1
#
_entry.id   AF-A0A1I0NJ97-F1
#
_cell.length_a   1.000
_cell.length_b   1.000
_cell.length_c   1.000
_cell.angle_alpha   90.00
_cell.angle_beta   90.00
_cell.angle_gamma   90.00
#
_symmetry.space_group_name_H-M   'P 1'
#
loop_
_entity.id
_entity.type
_entity.pdbx_description
1 polymer ?
#
loop_
_entity_poly.entity_id
_entity_poly.type
_entity_poly.pdbx_seq_one_letter_code
_entity_poly.pdbx_strand_id
1 'polypeptide(L)'
;MKSQVEVSTNFKQKAVVINLLYATTIIIILLGVSFIVYSMVNNVSFKVINSSVHGAVFGLVVAYLGARYFLSVTKLKTELYKSTSQFSWSNFKKEKKKKK
;
A
#
# COMPACT_ATOMS: atom_id res chain seq x y z
N MET A 1 -10.61 12.64 35.43
CA MET A 1 -11.36 11.52 34.80
C MET A 1 -11.77 11.93 33.38
N LYS A 2 -10.81 11.98 32.42
CA LYS A 2 -11.05 12.41 31.02
C LYS A 2 -10.33 11.55 29.95
N SER A 3 -9.53 10.55 30.35
CA SER A 3 -8.56 9.91 29.44
C SER A 3 -9.03 8.62 28.76
N GLN A 4 -10.26 8.14 28.97
CA GLN A 4 -10.69 6.85 28.41
C GLN A 4 -11.49 6.94 27.10
N VAL A 5 -11.95 8.12 26.70
CA VAL A 5 -12.80 8.26 25.49
C VAL A 5 -11.96 8.42 24.20
N GLU A 6 -10.82 9.12 24.25
CA GLU A 6 -9.99 9.38 23.05
C GLU A 6 -9.18 8.18 22.55
N VAL A 7 -8.99 7.14 23.37
CA VAL A 7 -8.18 5.98 23.00
C VAL A 7 -8.96 5.04 22.07
N SER A 8 -10.28 4.95 22.22
CA SER A 8 -11.14 4.03 21.46
C SER A 8 -11.38 4.45 20.00
N THR A 9 -11.36 5.74 19.69
CA THR A 9 -11.55 6.28 18.33
C THR A 9 -10.36 5.95 17.41
N ASN A 10 -9.15 5.94 17.95
CA ASN A 10 -7.92 5.64 17.21
C ASN A 10 -7.87 4.22 16.64
N PHE A 11 -8.36 3.21 17.39
CA PHE A 11 -8.31 1.82 16.93
C PHE A 11 -9.23 1.55 15.73
N LYS A 12 -10.45 2.11 15.74
CA LYS A 12 -11.38 1.99 14.62
C LYS A 12 -10.86 2.69 13.38
N GLN A 13 -10.33 3.91 13.51
CA GLN A 13 -9.70 4.62 12.39
C GLN A 13 -8.49 3.85 11.81
N LYS A 14 -7.60 3.31 12.66
CA LYS A 14 -6.47 2.48 12.21
C LYS A 14 -6.93 1.27 11.42
N ALA A 15 -7.96 0.57 11.90
CA ALA A 15 -8.53 -0.59 11.21
C ALA A 15 -9.12 -0.21 9.84
N VAL A 16 -9.85 0.90 9.76
CA VAL A 16 -10.42 1.40 8.49
C VAL A 16 -9.32 1.73 7.49
N VAL A 17 -8.28 2.45 7.90
CA VAL A 17 -7.16 2.82 7.01
C VAL A 17 -6.42 1.57 6.50
N ILE A 18 -6.14 0.60 7.38
CA ILE A 18 -5.47 -0.65 6.98
C ILE A 18 -6.35 -1.45 6.01
N ASN A 19 -7.65 -1.58 6.27
CA ASN A 19 -8.57 -2.28 5.37
C ASN A 19 -8.68 -1.59 4.02
N LEU A 20 -8.75 -0.25 3.99
CA LEU A 20 -8.77 0.51 2.75
C LEU A 20 -7.49 0.27 1.94
N LEU A 21 -6.33 0.27 2.59
CA LEU A 21 -5.05 0.02 1.95
C LEU A 21 -5.00 -1.40 1.37
N TYR A 22 -5.49 -2.39 2.12
CA TYR A 22 -5.58 -3.78 1.67
C TYR A 22 -6.52 -3.94 0.46
N ALA A 23 -7.71 -3.35 0.52
CA ALA A 23 -8.67 -3.34 -0.59
C ALA A 23 -8.06 -2.72 -1.86
N THR A 24 -7.35 -1.59 -1.71
CA THR A 24 -6.67 -0.93 -2.82
C THR A 24 -5.62 -1.84 -3.46
N THR A 25 -4.83 -2.57 -2.66
CA THR A 25 -3.84 -3.51 -3.22
C THR A 25 -4.48 -4.66 -4.01
N ILE A 26 -5.61 -5.19 -3.52
CA ILE A 26 -6.36 -6.23 -4.23
C ILE A 26 -6.90 -5.70 -5.56
N ILE A 27 -7.46 -4.49 -5.57
CA ILE A 27 -7.94 -3.84 -6.79
C ILE A 27 -6.81 -3.69 -7.82
N ILE A 28 -5.61 -3.26 -7.39
CA ILE A 28 -4.45 -3.14 -8.29
C ILE A 28 -4.07 -4.49 -8.90
N ILE A 29 -4.06 -5.57 -8.11
CA ILE A 29 -3.78 -6.92 -8.61
C ILE A 29 -4.81 -7.32 -9.66
N LEU A 30 -6.10 -7.14 -9.36
CA LEU A 30 -7.20 -7.47 -10.28
C LEU A 30 -7.12 -6.68 -11.59
N LEU A 31 -6.78 -5.39 -11.53
CA LEU A 31 -6.56 -4.57 -12.72
C LEU A 31 -5.39 -5.09 -13.56
N GLY A 32 -4.26 -5.44 -12.93
CA GLY A 32 -3.12 -6.04 -13.61
C GLY A 32 -3.49 -7.33 -14.35
N VAL A 33 -4.17 -8.26 -13.67
CA VAL A 33 -4.65 -9.51 -14.27
C VAL A 33 -5.63 -9.24 -15.41
N SER A 34 -6.55 -8.30 -15.22
CA SER A 34 -7.52 -7.92 -16.25
C SER A 34 -6.83 -7.37 -17.50
N PHE A 35 -5.78 -6.56 -17.35
CA PHE A 35 -4.99 -6.06 -18.47
C PHE A 35 -4.24 -7.17 -19.21
N ILE A 36 -3.75 -8.21 -18.50
CA ILE A 36 -3.16 -9.39 -19.14
C ILE A 36 -4.20 -10.08 -20.03
N VAL A 37 -5.34 -10.47 -19.46
CA VAL A 37 -6.40 -11.19 -20.18
C VAL A 37 -6.92 -10.36 -21.35
N TYR A 38 -7.22 -9.08 -21.13
CA TYR A 38 -7.73 -8.18 -22.15
C TYR A 38 -6.73 -8.01 -23.30
N SER A 39 -5.44 -7.84 -22.99
CA SER A 39 -4.40 -7.70 -24.00
C SER A 39 -4.21 -8.96 -24.83
N MET A 40 -4.33 -10.15 -24.23
CA MET A 40 -4.18 -11.42 -24.94
C MET A 40 -5.36 -11.67 -25.89
N VAL A 41 -6.60 -11.42 -25.43
CA VAL A 41 -7.80 -11.61 -26.26
C VAL A 41 -7.83 -10.65 -27.45
N ASN A 42 -7.47 -9.38 -27.22
CA ASN A 42 -7.56 -8.34 -28.25
C ASN A 42 -6.24 -8.13 -29.02
N ASN A 43 -5.21 -8.96 -28.77
CA ASN A 43 -3.87 -8.82 -29.34
C ASN A 43 -3.27 -7.41 -29.22
N VAL A 44 -3.57 -6.72 -28.12
CA VAL A 44 -3.17 -5.32 -27.90
C VAL A 44 -1.65 -5.25 -27.78
N SER A 45 -1.04 -4.42 -28.61
CA SER A 45 0.40 -4.19 -28.61
C SER A 45 0.67 -2.69 -28.61
N PHE A 46 1.60 -2.27 -27.76
CA PHE A 46 1.99 -0.88 -27.60
C PHE A 46 3.36 -0.66 -28.20
N LYS A 47 3.50 0.36 -29.06
CA LYS A 47 4.80 0.74 -29.61
C LYS A 47 5.57 1.54 -28.56
N VAL A 48 6.65 0.97 -28.04
CA VAL A 48 7.55 1.60 -27.06
C VAL A 48 8.86 1.92 -27.76
N ILE A 49 9.13 3.22 -27.96
CA ILE A 49 10.26 3.77 -28.72
C ILE A 49 10.26 3.25 -30.17
N ASN A 50 10.81 2.06 -30.40
CA ASN A 50 10.89 1.44 -31.72
C ASN A 50 10.48 -0.05 -31.73
N SER A 51 10.10 -0.62 -30.59
CA SER A 51 9.68 -2.02 -30.48
C SER A 51 8.21 -2.12 -30.09
N SER A 52 7.50 -3.09 -30.66
CA SER A 52 6.13 -3.41 -30.28
C SER A 52 6.15 -4.35 -29.08
N VAL A 53 5.63 -3.89 -27.94
CA VAL A 53 5.56 -4.69 -26.72
C VAL A 53 4.12 -5.10 -26.50
N HIS A 54 3.91 -6.39 -26.25
CA HIS A 54 2.58 -6.91 -25.98
C HIS A 54 2.03 -6.34 -24.66
N GLY A 55 0.77 -5.91 -24.65
CA GLY A 55 0.14 -5.27 -23.49
C GLY A 55 0.12 -6.15 -22.23
N ALA A 56 0.19 -7.48 -22.39
CA ALA A 56 0.30 -8.42 -21.28
C ALA A 56 1.54 -8.16 -20.40
N VAL A 57 2.63 -7.65 -20.97
CA VAL A 57 3.85 -7.31 -20.20
C VAL A 57 3.54 -6.19 -19.20
N PHE A 58 2.80 -5.17 -19.61
CA PHE A 58 2.37 -4.09 -18.71
C PHE A 58 1.43 -4.61 -17.63
N GLY A 59 0.47 -5.47 -17.99
CA GLY A 59 -0.41 -6.11 -17.02
C GLY A 59 0.38 -6.92 -15.97
N LEU A 60 1.43 -7.63 -16.40
CA LEU A 60 2.32 -8.40 -15.52
C LEU A 60 3.10 -7.49 -14.55
N VAL A 61 3.59 -6.35 -15.02
CA VAL A 61 4.23 -5.33 -14.16
C VAL A 61 3.26 -4.79 -13.11
N VAL A 62 2.03 -4.46 -13.52
CA VAL A 62 0.98 -3.96 -12.60
C VAL A 62 0.60 -5.02 -11.58
N ALA A 63 0.41 -6.27 -11.99
CA ALA A 63 0.11 -7.38 -11.10
C ALA A 63 1.24 -7.62 -10.08
N TYR A 64 2.50 -7.58 -10.53
CA TYR A 64 3.67 -7.68 -9.66
C TYR A 64 3.72 -6.54 -8.62
N LEU A 65 3.48 -5.29 -9.04
CA LEU A 65 3.38 -4.15 -8.14
C LEU A 65 2.27 -4.35 -7.09
N GLY A 66 1.09 -4.78 -7.53
CA GLY A 66 -0.03 -5.11 -6.64
C GLY A 66 0.35 -6.16 -5.59
N ALA A 67 0.96 -7.27 -6.01
CA ALA A 67 1.42 -8.33 -5.11
C ALA A 67 2.49 -7.84 -4.12
N ARG A 68 3.45 -7.03 -4.61
CA ARG A 68 4.48 -6.41 -3.76
C ARG A 68 3.86 -5.49 -2.70
N TYR A 69 2.86 -4.71 -3.07
CA TYR A 69 2.18 -3.82 -2.13
C TYR A 69 1.36 -4.61 -1.13
N PHE A 70 0.66 -5.67 -1.55
CA PHE A 70 -0.07 -6.56 -0.64
C PHE A 70 0.83 -7.12 0.48
N LEU A 71 2.04 -7.59 0.13
CA LEU A 71 3.02 -8.05 1.12
C LEU A 71 3.47 -6.91 2.06
N SER A 72 3.70 -5.72 1.52
CA SER A 72 4.10 -4.55 2.29
C SER A 72 3.02 -4.11 3.29
N VAL A 73 1.75 -4.10 2.86
CA VAL A 73 0.60 -3.77 3.73
C VAL A 73 0.41 -4.85 4.80
N THR A 74 0.64 -6.12 4.47
CA THR A 74 0.58 -7.21 5.46
C THR A 74 1.66 -7.04 6.54
N LYS A 75 2.90 -6.72 6.16
CA LYS A 75 3.96 -6.39 7.12
C LYS A 75 3.61 -5.17 7.97
N LEU A 76 3.07 -4.12 7.34
CA LEU A 76 2.64 -2.91 8.05
C LEU A 76 1.58 -3.24 9.09
N LYS A 77 0.54 -4.03 8.73
CA LYS A 77 -0.49 -4.49 9.65
C LYS A 77 0.13 -5.19 10.86
N THR A 78 1.02 -6.17 10.63
CA THR A 78 1.68 -6.90 11.73
C THR A 78 2.44 -5.97 12.67
N GLU A 79 3.18 -5.00 12.13
CA GLU A 79 3.95 -4.06 12.95
C GLU A 79 3.04 -3.08 13.71
N LEU A 80 1.96 -2.61 13.09
CA LEU A 80 1.03 -1.64 13.69
C LEU A 80 0.19 -2.22 14.83
N TYR A 81 -0.05 -3.53 14.82
CA TYR A 81 -0.79 -4.25 15.85
C TYR A 81 0.11 -4.87 16.94
N LYS A 82 1.44 -4.76 16.84
CA LYS A 82 2.33 -5.18 17.94
C LYS A 82 2.03 -4.36 19.19
N SER A 83 1.75 -5.05 20.30
CA SER A 83 1.47 -4.46 21.62
C SER A 83 2.62 -3.58 22.15
N THR A 84 3.84 -3.79 21.66
CA THR A 84 5.04 -3.02 22.03
C THR A 84 5.29 -1.81 21.13
N SER A 85 4.54 -1.65 20.03
CA SER A 85 4.72 -0.52 19.12
C SER A 85 4.04 0.73 19.67
N GLN A 86 4.82 1.59 20.31
CA GLN A 86 4.37 2.95 20.68
C GLN A 86 4.92 3.93 19.65
N PHE A 87 4.02 4.62 18.95
CA PHE A 87 4.39 5.70 18.05
C PHE A 87 4.87 6.89 18.89
N SER A 88 6.18 7.05 19.04
CA SER A 88 6.74 8.15 19.83
C SER A 88 6.97 9.39 18.96
N TRP A 89 6.17 10.42 19.21
CA TRP A 89 6.36 11.75 18.65
C TRP A 89 7.66 12.42 19.14
N SER A 90 8.29 11.90 20.20
CA SER A 90 9.59 12.41 20.67
C SER A 90 10.68 12.25 19.61
N ASN A 91 10.62 11.19 18.80
CA ASN A 91 11.60 10.92 17.73
C ASN A 91 11.50 11.92 16.58
N PHE A 92 10.35 12.56 16.40
CA PHE A 92 10.12 13.57 15.36
C PHE A 92 10.27 15.00 15.89
N LYS A 93 10.44 15.17 17.20
CA LYS A 93 10.69 16.49 17.79
C LYS A 93 12.15 16.84 17.54
N LYS A 94 12.36 17.79 16.62
CA LYS A 94 13.67 18.39 16.37
C LYS A 94 14.18 18.95 17.70
N GLU A 95 15.15 18.29 18.33
CA GLU A 95 15.76 18.82 19.53
C GLU A 95 16.34 20.20 19.19
N LYS A 96 15.79 21.24 19.82
CA LYS A 96 16.36 22.58 19.71
C LYS A 96 17.72 22.49 20.41
N LYS A 97 18.79 22.25 19.65
CA LYS A 97 20.16 22.37 20.13
C LYS A 97 20.27 23.72 20.84
N LYS A 98 20.37 23.69 22.18
CA LYS A 98 20.73 24.88 22.94
C LYS A 98 22.11 25.30 22.41
N LYS A 99 22.17 26.44 21.72
CA LYS A 99 23.44 27.09 21.43
C LYS A 99 24.06 27.42 22.79
N LYS A 100 25.19 26.79 23.07
CA LYS A 100 26.03 27.04 24.23
C LYS A 100 26.85 28.30 23.97
#